data_AF-A0A966R7H6-F1
#
_entry.id   AF-A0A966R7H6-F1
#
_cell.length_a   1.000
_cell.length_b   1.000
_cell.length_c   1.000
_cell.angle_alpha   90.00
_cell.angle_beta   90.00
_cell.angle_gamma   90.00
#
_symmetry.space_group_name_H-M   'P 1'
#
loop_
_entity.id
_entity.type
_entity.pdbx_description
1 polymer ?
#
loop_
_entity_poly.entity_id
_entity_poly.type
_entity_poly.pdbx_seq_one_letter_code
_entity_poly.pdbx_strand_id
1 'polypeptide(L)'
;VIGGGGELPSSVERIDFLPQKEFWEKLRRSRALFVASTFDASPKILTEALALGVALLVNKDIVGGWKYITPETGMFFDPTERKKDRIRAFLAKKYSPRAYAAEHLDPDKNGRWLSDRLSEILDRRFEDLGLDGVLFINLEERGDRLLAMEDELRRAGIVGAVRVDAVRETRNGHLGCARSHVRALDEARKRGWKRFIVLEDDFRFGMRRERWLHVLSEFLRTIQRWDVLVLGYCLVRWRETDAVSSTVYRVARSTCTVGYMVNDGYAETLRADFCESIRLLEAETGEEQVFVTDNAIDQHWSGIQQNDFFYGTIPAIGLSSGSPSSIMQKQ
;
A
#
# COMPACT_ATOMS: atom_id res chain seq x y z
N VAL A 1 26.09 -8.02 -25.55
CA VAL A 1 26.60 -8.61 -26.82
C VAL A 1 27.56 -7.61 -27.44
N ILE A 2 28.86 -7.92 -27.50
CA ILE A 2 29.78 -7.20 -28.39
C ILE A 2 30.67 -8.22 -29.09
N GLY A 3 30.18 -8.74 -30.22
CA GLY A 3 30.96 -9.49 -31.19
C GLY A 3 30.84 -8.79 -32.54
N GLY A 4 31.74 -7.85 -32.81
CA GLY A 4 31.92 -7.25 -34.13
C GLY A 4 33.39 -7.39 -34.46
N GLY A 5 33.75 -8.39 -35.27
CA GLY A 5 35.12 -8.75 -35.63
C GLY A 5 35.72 -7.87 -36.74
N GLY A 6 35.45 -6.57 -36.73
CA GLY A 6 36.11 -5.61 -37.61
C GLY A 6 37.32 -4.99 -36.93
N GLU A 7 38.38 -4.69 -37.67
CA GLU A 7 39.50 -3.89 -37.17
C GLU A 7 39.00 -2.51 -36.74
N LEU A 8 39.30 -2.13 -35.49
CA LEU A 8 38.99 -0.81 -34.97
C LEU A 8 39.98 0.21 -35.56
N PRO A 9 39.56 1.47 -35.82
CA PRO A 9 40.48 2.53 -36.18
C PRO A 9 41.59 2.70 -35.14
N SER A 10 42.79 3.12 -35.56
CA SER A 10 43.93 3.36 -34.64
C SER A 10 43.66 4.40 -33.55
N SER A 11 42.62 5.22 -33.71
CA SER A 11 42.13 6.19 -32.72
C SER A 11 41.20 5.60 -31.66
N VAL A 12 40.87 4.30 -31.74
CA VAL A 12 39.99 3.60 -30.82
C VAL A 12 40.78 2.51 -30.09
N GLU A 13 40.96 2.70 -28.79
CA GLU A 13 41.52 1.69 -27.89
C GLU A 13 40.37 0.89 -27.26
N ARG A 14 40.40 -0.43 -27.43
CA ARG A 14 39.53 -1.33 -26.67
C ARG A 14 40.28 -1.80 -25.43
N ILE A 15 39.64 -1.62 -24.28
CA ILE A 15 40.18 -2.04 -22.99
C ILE A 15 39.21 -3.07 -22.41
N ASP A 16 39.74 -4.19 -21.90
CA ASP A 16 38.96 -5.19 -21.19
C ASP A 16 38.45 -4.66 -19.85
N PHE A 17 37.66 -5.47 -19.15
CA PHE A 17 37.11 -5.12 -17.85
C PHE A 17 38.21 -4.67 -16.88
N LEU A 18 38.03 -3.51 -16.25
CA LEU A 18 38.98 -2.91 -15.32
C LEU A 18 38.49 -3.02 -13.87
N PRO A 19 39.40 -3.20 -12.90
CA PRO A 19 39.10 -2.94 -11.50
C PRO A 19 38.55 -1.52 -11.30
N GLN A 20 37.59 -1.36 -10.39
CA GLN A 20 36.83 -0.11 -10.22
C GLN A 20 37.72 1.14 -10.05
N LYS A 21 38.81 1.03 -9.28
CA LYS A 21 39.73 2.16 -9.04
C LYS A 21 40.46 2.57 -10.33
N GLU A 22 40.90 1.61 -11.12
CA GLU A 22 41.57 1.87 -12.40
C GLU A 22 40.62 2.46 -13.44
N PHE A 23 39.37 1.97 -13.44
CA PHE A 23 38.31 2.55 -14.25
C PHE A 23 38.08 4.02 -13.89
N TRP A 24 37.97 4.37 -12.60
CA TRP A 24 37.82 5.76 -12.17
C TRP A 24 39.01 6.64 -12.57
N GLU A 25 40.23 6.14 -12.47
CA GLU A 25 41.42 6.87 -12.94
C GLU A 25 41.36 7.17 -14.44
N LYS A 26 40.95 6.20 -15.27
CA LYS A 26 40.76 6.43 -16.72
C LYS A 26 39.61 7.41 -16.99
N LEU A 27 38.49 7.24 -16.29
CA LEU A 27 37.32 8.11 -16.44
C LEU A 27 37.67 9.56 -16.08
N ARG A 28 38.36 9.78 -14.94
CA ARG A 28 38.81 11.11 -14.50
C ARG A 28 39.76 11.79 -15.48
N ARG A 29 40.56 11.02 -16.23
CA ARG A 29 41.46 11.54 -17.27
C ARG A 29 40.76 11.81 -18.60
N SER A 30 39.54 11.31 -18.77
CA SER A 30 38.74 11.52 -19.97
C SER A 30 38.12 12.91 -19.99
N ARG A 31 38.03 13.49 -21.18
CA ARG A 31 37.36 14.81 -21.37
C ARG A 31 35.86 14.72 -21.18
N ALA A 32 35.28 13.58 -21.52
CA ALA A 32 33.85 13.31 -21.43
C ALA A 32 33.60 11.79 -21.37
N LEU A 33 32.47 11.42 -20.80
CA LEU A 33 31.92 10.07 -20.86
C LEU A 33 30.88 10.02 -21.98
N PHE A 34 31.02 9.04 -22.88
CA PHE A 34 30.04 8.76 -23.93
C PHE A 34 29.21 7.53 -23.57
N VAL A 35 27.88 7.65 -23.53
CA VAL A 35 26.96 6.54 -23.23
C VAL A 35 25.97 6.37 -24.38
N ALA A 36 26.16 5.31 -25.17
CA ALA A 36 25.31 5.00 -26.32
C ALA A 36 24.08 4.15 -25.99
N SER A 37 24.00 3.59 -24.79
CA SER A 37 22.89 2.73 -24.36
C SER A 37 21.55 3.46 -24.42
N THR A 38 20.52 2.79 -24.94
CA THR A 38 19.12 3.20 -24.82
C THR A 38 18.46 2.59 -23.59
N PHE A 39 18.85 1.37 -23.21
CA PHE A 39 18.31 0.66 -22.06
C PHE A 39 19.32 0.59 -20.91
N ASP A 40 19.18 1.51 -19.96
CA ASP A 40 19.84 1.47 -18.66
C ASP A 40 18.96 2.22 -17.65
N ALA A 41 18.40 1.52 -16.66
CA ALA A 41 17.42 2.09 -15.74
C ALA A 41 18.05 3.04 -14.71
N SER A 42 19.31 2.80 -14.34
CA SER A 42 20.02 3.60 -13.34
C SER A 42 21.53 3.51 -13.58
N PRO A 43 22.02 4.20 -14.63
CA PRO A 43 23.41 4.09 -15.05
C PRO A 43 24.35 4.73 -14.02
N LYS A 44 24.90 3.90 -13.12
CA LYS A 44 25.85 4.32 -12.08
C LYS A 44 27.06 5.07 -12.66
N ILE A 45 27.47 4.69 -13.87
CA ILE A 45 28.59 5.32 -14.57
C ILE A 45 28.37 6.82 -14.81
N LEU A 46 27.12 7.29 -14.97
CA LEU A 46 26.83 8.71 -15.12
C LEU A 46 27.13 9.46 -13.83
N THR A 47 26.65 8.98 -12.68
CA THR A 47 26.88 9.64 -11.39
C THR A 47 28.35 9.58 -10.97
N GLU A 48 29.05 8.49 -11.27
CA GLU A 48 30.51 8.38 -11.08
C GLU A 48 31.27 9.40 -11.93
N ALA A 49 30.91 9.58 -13.21
CA ALA A 49 31.52 10.58 -14.07
C ALA A 49 31.27 12.01 -13.55
N LEU A 50 30.05 12.34 -13.13
CA LEU A 50 29.74 13.65 -12.55
C LEU A 50 30.58 13.93 -11.30
N ALA A 51 30.68 12.94 -10.39
CA ALA A 51 31.49 13.06 -9.18
C ALA A 51 32.99 13.28 -9.47
N LEU A 52 33.50 12.68 -10.55
CA LEU A 52 34.87 12.88 -11.05
C LEU A 52 35.05 14.15 -11.88
N GLY A 53 33.99 14.92 -12.13
CA GLY A 53 34.04 16.17 -12.89
C GLY A 53 34.03 15.99 -14.41
N VAL A 54 33.60 14.83 -14.90
CA VAL A 54 33.61 14.45 -16.32
C VAL A 54 32.24 14.76 -16.94
N ALA A 55 32.24 15.50 -18.06
CA ALA A 55 31.02 15.87 -18.76
C ALA A 55 30.37 14.66 -19.47
N LEU A 56 29.05 14.67 -19.58
CA LEU A 56 28.28 13.55 -20.12
C LEU A 56 27.83 13.81 -21.56
N LEU A 57 28.06 12.85 -22.46
CA LEU A 57 27.49 12.79 -23.80
C LEU A 57 26.63 11.53 -23.91
N VAL A 58 25.32 11.68 -23.80
CA VAL A 58 24.40 10.54 -23.57
C VAL A 58 23.41 10.41 -24.72
N ASN A 59 23.04 9.19 -25.05
CA ASN A 59 22.03 8.93 -26.07
C ASN A 59 20.70 9.60 -25.66
N LYS A 60 20.09 10.36 -26.57
CA LYS A 60 18.80 11.03 -26.33
C LYS A 60 17.68 10.05 -25.96
N ASP A 61 17.79 8.80 -26.40
CA ASP A 61 16.76 7.76 -26.23
C ASP A 61 17.03 6.87 -25.00
N ILE A 62 17.86 7.32 -24.04
CA ILE A 62 18.13 6.57 -22.81
C ILE A 62 16.91 6.56 -21.88
N VAL A 63 16.51 5.38 -21.40
CA VAL A 63 15.33 5.22 -20.52
C VAL A 63 15.58 5.64 -19.07
N GLY A 64 16.83 5.70 -18.63
CA GLY A 64 17.21 6.03 -17.26
C GLY A 64 18.46 6.88 -17.17
N GLY A 65 18.61 7.60 -16.05
CA GLY A 65 19.73 8.54 -15.85
C GLY A 65 19.67 9.83 -16.67
N TRP A 66 18.69 10.00 -17.58
CA TRP A 66 18.49 11.21 -18.39
C TRP A 66 18.40 12.50 -17.55
N LYS A 67 17.86 12.41 -16.33
CA LYS A 67 17.74 13.53 -15.37
C LYS A 67 19.07 14.13 -14.90
N TYR A 68 20.18 13.40 -15.11
CA TYR A 68 21.52 13.87 -14.77
C TYR A 68 22.16 14.72 -15.88
N ILE A 69 21.50 14.82 -17.05
CA ILE A 69 21.98 15.59 -18.19
C ILE A 69 21.28 16.94 -18.17
N THR A 70 22.06 17.97 -17.86
CA THR A 70 21.66 19.37 -17.74
C THR A 70 22.61 20.24 -18.56
N PRO A 71 22.29 21.52 -18.81
CA PRO A 71 23.23 22.44 -19.46
C PRO A 71 24.60 22.54 -18.76
N GLU A 72 24.67 22.25 -17.45
CA GLU A 72 25.86 22.30 -16.61
C GLU A 72 26.66 21.00 -16.62
N THR A 73 26.04 19.86 -16.93
CA THR A 73 26.65 18.54 -16.78
C THR A 73 26.94 17.83 -18.10
N GLY A 74 26.24 18.15 -19.18
CA GLY A 74 26.42 17.41 -20.43
C GLY A 74 25.50 17.81 -21.58
N MET A 75 25.31 16.88 -22.50
CA MET A 75 24.44 17.02 -23.68
C MET A 75 23.93 15.66 -24.14
N PHE A 76 22.71 15.63 -24.68
CA PHE A 76 22.22 14.49 -25.44
C PHE A 76 22.71 14.49 -26.90
N PHE A 77 23.01 13.32 -27.44
CA PHE A 77 23.26 13.11 -28.87
C PHE A 77 22.17 12.24 -29.50
N ASP A 78 21.91 12.47 -30.79
CA ASP A 78 21.03 11.66 -31.61
C ASP A 78 21.90 10.69 -32.44
N PRO A 79 21.76 9.35 -32.27
CA PRO A 79 22.56 8.38 -33.01
C PRO A 79 22.28 8.38 -34.52
N THR A 80 21.15 8.95 -34.96
CA THR A 80 20.77 9.02 -36.38
C THR A 80 21.41 10.21 -37.11
N GLU A 81 21.99 11.16 -36.38
CA GLU A 81 22.50 12.41 -36.94
C GLU A 81 24.03 12.45 -37.01
N ARG A 82 24.60 12.80 -38.18
CA ARG A 82 26.04 13.07 -38.32
C ARG A 82 26.36 14.52 -37.96
N LYS A 83 26.56 14.84 -36.68
CA LYS A 83 26.83 16.22 -36.21
C LYS A 83 28.21 16.39 -35.58
N LYS A 84 29.27 16.28 -36.39
CA LYS A 84 30.68 16.53 -35.97
C LYS A 84 30.85 17.87 -35.26
N ASP A 85 30.17 18.92 -35.72
CA ASP A 85 30.29 20.26 -35.14
C ASP A 85 29.62 20.38 -33.77
N ARG A 86 28.53 19.65 -33.51
CA ARG A 86 27.95 19.58 -32.16
C ARG A 86 28.87 18.87 -31.17
N ILE A 87 29.55 17.81 -31.60
CA ILE A 87 30.54 17.12 -30.76
C ILE A 87 31.73 18.06 -30.48
N ARG A 88 32.21 18.80 -31.49
CA ARG A 88 33.27 19.82 -31.30
C ARG A 88 32.83 20.91 -30.33
N ALA A 89 31.62 21.43 -30.48
CA ALA A 89 31.06 22.45 -29.58
C ALA A 89 30.93 21.91 -28.15
N PHE A 90 30.45 20.68 -27.97
CA PHE A 90 30.40 19.99 -26.68
C PHE A 90 31.79 19.89 -26.05
N LEU A 91 32.79 19.42 -26.80
CA LEU A 91 34.16 19.28 -26.30
C LEU A 91 34.86 20.62 -26.01
N ALA A 92 34.40 21.72 -26.61
CA ALA A 92 34.92 23.07 -26.38
C ALA A 92 34.21 23.79 -25.21
N LYS A 93 32.99 23.37 -24.87
CA LYS A 93 32.22 23.97 -23.77
C LYS A 93 32.81 23.55 -22.42
N LYS A 94 32.88 24.52 -21.49
CA LYS A 94 33.21 24.26 -20.09
C LYS A 94 31.93 23.87 -19.34
N TYR A 95 31.98 22.73 -18.68
CA TYR A 95 30.92 22.20 -17.83
C TYR A 95 31.31 22.27 -16.35
N SER A 96 30.35 22.06 -15.46
CA SER A 96 30.56 21.97 -14.00
C SER A 96 29.94 20.70 -13.38
N PRO A 97 30.30 19.48 -13.86
CA PRO A 97 29.66 18.24 -13.41
C PRO A 97 29.84 17.97 -11.92
N ARG A 98 31.02 18.30 -11.38
CA ARG A 98 31.35 18.07 -9.97
C ARG A 98 30.58 18.99 -9.02
N ALA A 99 30.32 20.23 -9.44
CA ALA A 99 29.51 21.16 -8.65
C ALA A 99 28.06 20.64 -8.56
N TYR A 100 27.49 20.23 -9.69
CA TYR A 100 26.18 19.59 -9.73
C TYR A 100 26.14 18.33 -8.83
N ALA A 101 27.15 17.46 -8.92
CA ALA A 101 27.24 16.26 -8.10
C ALA A 101 27.30 16.58 -6.59
N ALA A 102 28.11 17.57 -6.18
CA ALA A 102 28.22 17.96 -4.78
C ALA A 102 26.91 18.53 -4.21
N GLU A 103 26.12 19.19 -5.05
CA GLU A 103 24.83 19.78 -4.64
C GLU A 103 23.68 18.75 -4.63
N HIS A 104 23.66 17.82 -5.59
CA HIS A 104 22.50 16.96 -5.84
C HIS A 104 22.71 15.48 -5.47
N LEU A 105 23.96 15.01 -5.41
CA LEU A 105 24.32 13.61 -5.22
C LEU A 105 25.01 13.39 -3.87
N ASP A 106 24.32 13.76 -2.79
CA ASP A 106 24.79 13.56 -1.41
C ASP A 106 24.29 12.20 -0.87
N PRO A 107 25.17 11.18 -0.77
CA PRO A 107 24.78 9.86 -0.27
C PRO A 107 24.41 9.88 1.21
N ASP A 108 25.01 10.75 2.03
CA ASP A 108 24.74 10.83 3.46
C ASP A 108 23.39 11.49 3.72
N LYS A 109 23.02 12.51 2.93
CA LYS A 109 21.68 13.08 2.95
C LYS A 109 20.61 12.06 2.56
N ASN A 110 20.85 11.28 1.50
CA ASN A 110 19.93 10.23 1.09
C ASN A 110 19.83 9.11 2.14
N GLY A 111 20.97 8.75 2.76
CA GLY A 111 21.04 7.76 3.83
C GLY A 111 20.27 8.20 5.07
N ARG A 112 20.46 9.46 5.53
CA ARG A 112 19.68 10.05 6.63
C ARG A 112 18.19 10.06 6.31
N TRP A 113 17.80 10.55 5.12
CA TRP A 113 16.40 10.57 4.71
C TRP A 113 15.77 9.17 4.74
N LEU A 114 16.46 8.14 4.21
CA LEU A 114 15.94 6.77 4.23
C LEU A 114 15.84 6.24 5.66
N SER A 115 16.86 6.49 6.49
CA SER A 115 16.87 6.09 7.90
C SER A 115 15.69 6.70 8.65
N ASP A 116 15.48 8.02 8.53
CA ASP A 116 14.39 8.73 9.20
C ASP A 116 13.01 8.17 8.79
N ARG A 117 12.83 7.87 7.49
CA ARG A 117 11.59 7.27 6.98
C ARG A 117 11.36 5.85 7.49
N LEU A 118 12.42 5.05 7.60
CA LEU A 118 12.31 3.70 8.15
C LEU A 118 11.95 3.74 9.63
N SER A 119 12.61 4.60 10.42
CA SER A 119 12.27 4.81 11.83
C SER A 119 10.81 5.25 11.98
N GLU A 120 10.37 6.24 11.21
CA GLU A 120 8.97 6.69 11.22
C GLU A 120 7.97 5.56 10.94
N ILE A 121 8.28 4.62 10.04
CA ILE A 121 7.41 3.48 9.74
C ILE A 121 7.44 2.43 10.86
N LEU A 122 8.61 2.16 11.42
CA LEU A 122 8.84 1.11 12.43
C LEU A 122 8.31 1.50 13.81
N ASP A 123 8.38 2.79 14.14
CA ASP A 123 7.99 3.33 15.44
C ASP A 123 6.50 3.61 15.56
N ARG A 124 5.73 3.49 14.47
CA ARG A 124 4.27 3.62 14.49
C ARG A 124 3.64 2.57 15.38
N ARG A 125 2.68 3.01 16.19
CA ARG A 125 1.89 2.15 17.07
C ARG A 125 0.41 2.32 16.79
N PHE A 126 -0.37 1.36 17.26
CA PHE A 126 -1.83 1.39 17.12
C PHE A 126 -2.44 2.61 17.81
N GLU A 127 -1.89 3.00 18.96
CA GLU A 127 -2.35 4.12 19.77
C GLU A 127 -2.22 5.46 19.05
N ASP A 128 -1.29 5.56 18.09
CA ASP A 128 -1.05 6.78 17.32
C ASP A 128 -2.13 7.01 16.24
N LEU A 129 -3.01 6.03 15.98
CA LEU A 129 -4.12 6.17 15.03
C LEU A 129 -5.29 7.01 15.56
N GLY A 130 -5.34 7.27 16.87
CA GLY A 130 -6.43 8.03 17.50
C GLY A 130 -7.79 7.31 17.40
N LEU A 131 -7.77 5.98 17.54
CA LEU A 131 -8.96 5.14 17.67
C LEU A 131 -9.27 4.90 19.15
N ASP A 132 -10.55 4.88 19.50
CA ASP A 132 -11.02 4.66 20.88
C ASP A 132 -10.91 3.20 21.33
N GLY A 133 -10.91 2.26 20.37
CA GLY A 133 -10.63 0.86 20.66
C GLY A 133 -10.97 -0.11 19.53
N VAL A 134 -10.80 -1.39 19.86
CA VAL A 134 -11.11 -2.52 18.99
C VAL A 134 -12.06 -3.45 19.73
N LEU A 135 -13.12 -3.88 19.05
CA LEU A 135 -14.01 -4.95 19.47
C LEU A 135 -13.76 -6.17 18.60
N PHE A 136 -13.82 -7.36 19.18
CA PHE A 136 -13.86 -8.59 18.40
C PHE A 136 -14.99 -9.52 18.85
N ILE A 137 -15.67 -10.10 17.88
CA ILE A 137 -16.85 -10.95 18.06
C ILE A 137 -16.39 -12.41 18.11
N ASN A 138 -16.68 -13.10 19.21
CA ASN A 138 -16.32 -14.50 19.38
C ASN A 138 -17.37 -15.24 20.22
N LEU A 139 -17.80 -16.41 19.75
CA LEU A 139 -18.71 -17.31 20.48
C LEU A 139 -18.04 -17.82 21.77
N GLU A 140 -18.74 -17.79 22.90
CA GLU A 140 -18.23 -18.26 24.21
C GLU A 140 -17.55 -19.64 24.15
N GLU A 141 -18.17 -20.61 23.51
CA GLU A 141 -17.66 -21.99 23.41
C GLU A 141 -16.43 -22.15 22.49
N ARG A 142 -16.09 -21.14 21.67
CA ARG A 142 -14.96 -21.19 20.71
C ARG A 142 -13.67 -20.66 21.30
N GLY A 143 -13.20 -21.33 22.36
CA GLY A 143 -11.93 -21.01 23.03
C GLY A 143 -10.70 -21.14 22.13
N ASP A 144 -10.74 -22.03 21.14
CA ASP A 144 -9.68 -22.16 20.12
C ASP A 144 -9.56 -20.89 19.26
N ARG A 145 -10.68 -20.30 18.85
CA ARG A 145 -10.70 -19.04 18.08
C ARG A 145 -10.37 -17.84 18.93
N LEU A 146 -10.78 -17.83 20.20
CA LEU A 146 -10.37 -16.80 21.14
C LEU A 146 -8.85 -16.69 21.20
N LEU A 147 -8.16 -17.81 21.47
CA LEU A 147 -6.70 -17.85 21.55
C LEU A 147 -6.04 -17.41 20.24
N ALA A 148 -6.60 -17.83 19.10
CA ALA A 148 -6.09 -17.45 17.79
C ALA A 148 -6.27 -15.94 17.49
N MET A 149 -7.40 -15.36 17.90
CA MET A 149 -7.65 -13.92 17.77
C MET A 149 -6.75 -13.10 18.70
N GLU A 150 -6.56 -13.54 19.95
CA GLU A 150 -5.63 -12.90 20.90
C GLU A 150 -4.19 -12.90 20.38
N ASP A 151 -3.74 -14.01 19.77
CA ASP A 151 -2.44 -14.09 19.11
C ASP A 151 -2.32 -13.10 17.94
N GLU A 152 -3.37 -13.02 17.11
CA GLU A 152 -3.42 -12.11 15.97
C GLU A 152 -3.36 -10.64 16.41
N LEU A 153 -4.16 -10.25 17.42
CA LEU A 153 -4.16 -8.90 18.00
C LEU A 153 -2.78 -8.55 18.58
N ARG A 154 -2.15 -9.48 19.30
CA ARG A 154 -0.80 -9.30 19.85
C ARG A 154 0.24 -9.11 18.74
N ARG A 155 0.19 -9.89 17.66
CA ARG A 155 1.07 -9.73 16.49
C ARG A 155 0.82 -8.42 15.75
N ALA A 156 -0.43 -7.97 15.71
CA ALA A 156 -0.80 -6.67 15.17
C ALA A 156 -0.35 -5.51 16.08
N GLY A 157 0.01 -5.76 17.35
CA GLY A 157 0.33 -4.70 18.30
C GLY A 157 -0.91 -3.95 18.79
N ILE A 158 -2.06 -4.61 18.79
CA ILE A 158 -3.31 -4.10 19.37
C ILE A 158 -3.40 -4.63 20.80
N VAL A 159 -3.50 -3.72 21.77
CA VAL A 159 -3.65 -4.03 23.19
C VAL A 159 -5.01 -3.54 23.68
N GLY A 160 -5.65 -4.29 24.58
CA GLY A 160 -6.90 -3.87 25.21
C GLY A 160 -8.15 -4.00 24.32
N ALA A 161 -8.11 -4.86 23.30
CA ALA A 161 -9.31 -5.17 22.52
C ALA A 161 -10.41 -5.78 23.42
N VAL A 162 -11.66 -5.39 23.17
CA VAL A 162 -12.82 -5.80 23.95
C VAL A 162 -13.49 -6.98 23.24
N ARG A 163 -13.59 -8.11 23.94
CA ARG A 163 -14.35 -9.25 23.45
C ARG A 163 -15.85 -8.97 23.55
N VAL A 164 -16.57 -9.26 22.49
CA VAL A 164 -18.04 -9.27 22.44
C VAL A 164 -18.49 -10.72 22.25
N ASP A 165 -19.30 -11.21 23.18
CA ASP A 165 -19.88 -12.55 23.05
C ASP A 165 -20.87 -12.60 21.88
N ALA A 166 -20.60 -13.49 20.93
CA ALA A 166 -21.42 -13.65 19.74
C ALA A 166 -22.74 -14.36 20.06
N VAL A 167 -23.78 -14.03 19.31
CA VAL A 167 -25.11 -14.62 19.45
C VAL A 167 -25.18 -15.88 18.59
N ARG A 168 -25.36 -17.03 19.25
CA ARG A 168 -25.65 -18.30 18.58
C ARG A 168 -27.13 -18.35 18.19
N GLU A 169 -27.39 -18.62 16.92
CA GLU A 169 -28.73 -18.89 16.38
C GLU A 169 -28.69 -20.23 15.65
N THR A 170 -29.48 -21.21 16.12
CA THR A 170 -29.42 -22.59 15.62
C THR A 170 -30.12 -22.80 14.28
N ARG A 171 -31.08 -21.92 13.96
CA ARG A 171 -31.86 -22.00 12.72
C ARG A 171 -31.30 -21.14 11.61
N ASN A 172 -30.82 -19.94 11.95
CA ASN A 172 -30.35 -18.94 11.00
C ASN A 172 -29.02 -18.33 11.48
N GLY A 173 -27.91 -18.79 10.89
CA GLY A 173 -26.60 -18.26 11.23
C GLY A 173 -26.45 -16.77 10.90
N HIS A 174 -27.04 -16.30 9.79
CA HIS A 174 -26.98 -14.88 9.42
C HIS A 174 -27.66 -14.00 10.46
N LEU A 175 -28.75 -14.47 11.08
CA LEU A 175 -29.41 -13.78 12.20
C LEU A 175 -28.46 -13.69 13.41
N GLY A 176 -27.76 -14.78 13.74
CA GLY A 176 -26.77 -14.80 14.82
C GLY A 176 -25.62 -13.81 14.56
N CYS A 177 -25.13 -13.76 13.32
CA CYS A 177 -24.13 -12.80 12.89
C CYS A 177 -24.64 -11.35 13.03
N ALA A 178 -25.81 -11.05 12.48
CA ALA A 178 -26.42 -9.73 12.54
C ALA A 178 -26.59 -9.23 13.99
N ARG A 179 -27.14 -10.09 14.87
CA ARG A 179 -27.29 -9.78 16.31
C ARG A 179 -25.94 -9.56 17.00
N SER A 180 -24.91 -10.32 16.63
CA SER A 180 -23.56 -10.17 17.18
C SER A 180 -22.92 -8.83 16.81
N HIS A 181 -23.07 -8.40 15.55
CA HIS A 181 -22.59 -7.09 15.10
C HIS A 181 -23.35 -5.93 15.73
N VAL A 182 -24.68 -6.01 15.85
CA VAL A 182 -25.47 -5.01 16.60
C VAL A 182 -24.99 -4.93 18.05
N ARG A 183 -24.72 -6.07 18.71
CA ARG A 183 -24.18 -6.09 20.07
C ARG A 183 -22.82 -5.41 20.16
N ALA A 184 -21.93 -5.59 19.19
CA ALA A 184 -20.64 -4.90 19.14
C ALA A 184 -20.79 -3.39 18.97
N LEU A 185 -21.69 -2.94 18.08
CA LEU A 185 -21.99 -1.52 17.90
C LEU A 185 -22.61 -0.90 19.16
N ASP A 186 -23.51 -1.61 19.84
CA ASP A 186 -24.08 -1.17 21.11
C ASP A 186 -23.02 -1.07 22.21
N GLU A 187 -22.05 -1.98 22.24
CA GLU A 187 -20.94 -1.94 23.21
C GLU A 187 -20.04 -0.72 22.98
N ALA A 188 -19.67 -0.42 21.73
CA ALA A 188 -18.94 0.80 21.39
C ALA A 188 -19.70 2.05 21.83
N ARG A 189 -21.00 2.10 21.55
CA ARG A 189 -21.89 3.22 21.92
C ARG A 189 -22.00 3.42 23.43
N LYS A 190 -22.17 2.34 24.20
CA LYS A 190 -22.22 2.41 25.67
C LYS A 190 -20.95 3.00 26.26
N ARG A 191 -19.81 2.81 25.60
CA ARG A 191 -18.51 3.37 25.97
C ARG A 191 -18.30 4.81 25.47
N GLY A 192 -19.23 5.34 24.67
CA GLY A 192 -19.08 6.64 24.03
C GLY A 192 -17.99 6.68 22.96
N TRP A 193 -17.63 5.53 22.38
CA TRP A 193 -16.62 5.46 21.33
C TRP A 193 -17.11 6.11 20.04
N LYS A 194 -16.22 6.89 19.44
CA LYS A 194 -16.44 7.64 18.20
C LYS A 194 -15.80 6.92 17.02
N ARG A 195 -14.54 6.51 17.16
CA ARG A 195 -13.77 5.84 16.11
C ARG A 195 -13.24 4.52 16.64
N PHE A 196 -13.72 3.42 16.08
CA PHE A 196 -13.38 2.09 16.58
C PHE A 196 -13.38 1.05 15.46
N ILE A 197 -12.78 -0.10 15.74
CA ILE A 197 -12.75 -1.26 14.85
C ILE A 197 -13.63 -2.36 15.43
N VAL A 198 -14.36 -3.07 14.56
CA VAL A 198 -15.03 -4.34 14.87
C VAL A 198 -14.40 -5.43 14.01
N LEU A 199 -14.03 -6.55 14.63
CA LEU A 199 -13.45 -7.72 13.97
C LEU A 199 -14.28 -8.98 14.29
N GLU A 200 -14.34 -9.92 13.36
CA GLU A 200 -14.76 -11.31 13.64
C GLU A 200 -13.58 -12.15 14.14
N ASP A 201 -13.83 -13.26 14.84
CA ASP A 201 -12.78 -14.12 15.41
C ASP A 201 -11.90 -14.87 14.39
N ASP A 202 -12.35 -14.89 13.14
CA ASP A 202 -11.63 -15.44 11.99
C ASP A 202 -10.88 -14.36 11.17
N PHE A 203 -10.90 -13.10 11.61
CA PHE A 203 -10.11 -12.02 11.00
C PHE A 203 -8.61 -12.29 11.15
N ARG A 204 -7.86 -12.08 10.08
CA ARG A 204 -6.40 -12.13 10.06
C ARG A 204 -5.85 -10.93 9.29
N PHE A 205 -4.81 -10.30 9.80
CA PHE A 205 -4.09 -9.26 9.07
C PHE A 205 -3.35 -9.89 7.89
N GLY A 206 -3.71 -9.47 6.67
CA GLY A 206 -3.08 -9.92 5.43
C GLY A 206 -1.71 -9.28 5.16
N MET A 207 -1.22 -8.45 6.09
CA MET A 207 0.04 -7.75 5.97
C MET A 207 0.70 -7.54 7.34
N ARG A 208 2.02 -7.28 7.31
CA ARG A 208 2.81 -7.02 8.53
C ARG A 208 2.33 -5.77 9.26
N ARG A 209 2.56 -5.73 10.57
CA ARG A 209 2.22 -4.63 11.49
C ARG A 209 2.56 -3.25 10.92
N GLU A 210 3.79 -3.10 10.49
CA GLU A 210 4.32 -1.83 9.97
C GLU A 210 3.53 -1.34 8.75
N ARG A 211 3.09 -2.28 7.90
CA ARG A 211 2.40 -1.96 6.65
C ARG A 211 0.96 -1.54 6.89
N TRP A 212 0.18 -2.27 7.69
CA TRP A 212 -1.21 -1.87 7.91
C TRP A 212 -1.32 -0.60 8.76
N LEU A 213 -0.42 -0.41 9.74
CA LEU A 213 -0.36 0.85 10.50
C LEU A 213 -0.03 2.03 9.60
N HIS A 214 0.92 1.87 8.66
CA HIS A 214 1.20 2.89 7.66
C HIS A 214 -0.02 3.19 6.78
N VAL A 215 -0.67 2.16 6.24
CA VAL A 215 -1.85 2.32 5.37
C VAL A 215 -2.99 3.02 6.11
N LEU A 216 -3.30 2.62 7.35
CA LEU A 216 -4.34 3.27 8.15
C LEU A 216 -3.97 4.70 8.55
N SER A 217 -2.73 4.95 8.92
CA SER A 217 -2.30 6.31 9.24
C SER A 217 -2.40 7.23 8.03
N GLU A 218 -2.01 6.77 6.84
CA GLU A 218 -2.15 7.54 5.62
C GLU A 218 -3.62 7.75 5.26
N PHE A 219 -4.48 6.74 5.42
CA PHE A 219 -5.93 6.88 5.24
C PHE A 219 -6.49 7.97 6.16
N LEU A 220 -6.26 7.88 7.47
CA LEU A 220 -6.79 8.82 8.46
C LEU A 220 -6.24 10.24 8.27
N ARG A 221 -5.01 10.39 7.77
CA ARG A 221 -4.40 11.68 7.48
C ARG A 221 -4.94 12.34 6.21
N THR A 222 -5.24 11.54 5.18
CA THR A 222 -5.57 12.04 3.84
C THR A 222 -7.07 12.14 3.58
N ILE A 223 -7.87 11.24 4.15
CA ILE A 223 -9.31 11.16 3.90
C ILE A 223 -10.07 11.91 4.99
N GLN A 224 -10.55 13.11 4.65
CA GLN A 224 -11.26 13.97 5.60
C GLN A 224 -12.71 13.52 5.85
N ARG A 225 -13.37 12.96 4.82
CA ARG A 225 -14.76 12.51 4.90
C ARG A 225 -14.85 11.02 4.61
N TRP A 226 -15.12 10.23 5.65
CA TRP A 226 -15.34 8.80 5.59
C TRP A 226 -16.28 8.37 6.70
N ASP A 227 -16.97 7.25 6.48
CA ASP A 227 -17.97 6.70 7.39
C ASP A 227 -17.53 5.33 7.88
N VAL A 228 -17.11 4.47 6.94
CA VAL A 228 -16.61 3.13 7.22
C VAL A 228 -15.38 2.84 6.35
N LEU A 229 -14.35 2.26 6.95
CA LEU A 229 -13.26 1.61 6.22
C LEU A 229 -13.41 0.09 6.38
N VAL A 230 -13.72 -0.60 5.29
CA VAL A 230 -13.82 -2.05 5.25
C VAL A 230 -12.40 -2.63 5.24
N LEU A 231 -12.06 -3.40 6.28
CA LEU A 231 -10.70 -3.90 6.48
C LEU A 231 -10.47 -5.22 5.74
N GLY A 232 -11.51 -6.05 5.61
CA GLY A 232 -11.50 -7.27 4.81
C GLY A 232 -12.82 -7.47 4.08
N TYR A 233 -12.76 -7.99 2.85
CA TYR A 233 -13.90 -8.18 1.97
C TYR A 233 -13.70 -9.40 1.06
N CYS A 234 -14.79 -10.00 0.59
CA CYS A 234 -14.75 -11.16 -0.31
C CYS A 234 -14.98 -10.76 -1.78
N LEU A 235 -16.06 -10.01 -2.03
CA LEU A 235 -16.34 -9.37 -3.31
C LEU A 235 -16.33 -7.87 -3.10
N VAL A 236 -15.70 -7.11 -3.99
CA VAL A 236 -15.75 -5.65 -3.95
C VAL A 236 -15.87 -5.07 -5.35
N ARG A 237 -16.79 -4.12 -5.49
CA ARG A 237 -16.90 -3.23 -6.64
C ARG A 237 -16.45 -1.86 -6.21
N TRP A 238 -15.40 -1.35 -6.86
CA TRP A 238 -14.88 -0.01 -6.63
C TRP A 238 -15.66 1.02 -7.43
N ARG A 239 -15.74 2.26 -6.94
CA ARG A 239 -16.14 3.39 -7.78
C ARG A 239 -14.93 3.84 -8.60
N GLU A 240 -15.03 3.74 -9.93
CA GLU A 240 -13.94 4.04 -10.87
C GLU A 240 -13.45 5.50 -10.80
N THR A 241 -14.23 6.41 -10.19
CA THR A 241 -13.96 7.85 -10.16
C THR A 241 -13.26 8.36 -8.89
N ASP A 242 -12.98 7.52 -7.88
CA ASP A 242 -12.50 7.98 -6.56
C ASP A 242 -11.32 7.16 -6.01
N ALA A 243 -10.29 6.88 -6.83
CA ALA A 243 -9.01 6.42 -6.29
C ALA A 243 -8.36 7.57 -5.52
N VAL A 244 -8.54 7.60 -4.19
CA VAL A 244 -8.00 8.70 -3.36
C VAL A 244 -6.49 8.55 -3.16
N SER A 245 -5.97 7.35 -3.33
CA SER A 245 -4.53 7.07 -3.46
C SER A 245 -4.30 5.79 -4.27
N SER A 246 -3.03 5.40 -4.46
CA SER A 246 -2.68 4.11 -5.08
C SER A 246 -3.13 2.88 -4.29
N THR A 247 -3.58 3.04 -3.04
CA THR A 247 -3.94 1.93 -2.16
C THR A 247 -5.33 2.05 -1.55
N VAL A 248 -6.02 3.19 -1.66
CA VAL A 248 -7.34 3.44 -1.01
C VAL A 248 -8.36 3.79 -2.08
N TYR A 249 -9.49 3.09 -2.04
CA TYR A 249 -10.55 3.20 -3.04
C TYR A 249 -11.91 3.30 -2.38
N ARG A 250 -12.81 4.04 -3.02
CA ARG A 250 -14.20 4.10 -2.61
C ARG A 250 -14.94 2.81 -2.96
N VAL A 251 -15.63 2.25 -1.98
CA VAL A 251 -16.41 1.02 -2.14
C VAL A 251 -17.79 1.39 -2.67
N ALA A 252 -18.16 0.82 -3.82
CA ALA A 252 -19.53 0.89 -4.34
C ALA A 252 -20.39 -0.24 -3.78
N ARG A 253 -19.80 -1.43 -3.65
CA ARG A 253 -20.39 -2.59 -3.00
C ARG A 253 -19.26 -3.46 -2.46
N SER A 254 -19.38 -3.96 -1.23
CA SER A 254 -18.53 -5.03 -0.70
C SER A 254 -19.36 -6.02 0.09
N THR A 255 -18.92 -7.29 0.08
CA THR A 255 -19.51 -8.36 0.89
C THR A 255 -18.48 -8.87 1.91
N CYS A 256 -18.97 -9.63 2.89
CA CYS A 256 -18.30 -10.03 4.13
C CYS A 256 -18.12 -8.89 5.16
N THR A 257 -18.30 -9.23 6.44
CA THR A 257 -18.20 -8.32 7.61
C THR A 257 -17.03 -8.64 8.53
N VAL A 258 -16.04 -9.39 8.03
CA VAL A 258 -14.91 -9.93 8.81
C VAL A 258 -14.15 -8.88 9.61
N GLY A 259 -14.09 -7.64 9.11
CA GLY A 259 -13.60 -6.52 9.89
C GLY A 259 -13.85 -5.17 9.23
N TYR A 260 -14.21 -4.18 10.04
CA TYR A 260 -14.44 -2.80 9.58
C TYR A 260 -14.12 -1.79 10.68
N MET A 261 -13.72 -0.60 10.26
CA MET A 261 -13.52 0.57 11.12
C MET A 261 -14.65 1.57 10.90
N VAL A 262 -15.21 2.11 11.98
CA VAL A 262 -16.33 3.06 11.96
C VAL A 262 -15.83 4.45 12.37
N ASN A 263 -16.30 5.49 11.69
CA ASN A 263 -15.98 6.88 12.02
C ASN A 263 -16.99 7.52 13.00
N ASP A 264 -16.59 8.65 13.59
CA ASP A 264 -17.44 9.43 14.50
C ASP A 264 -18.78 9.77 13.85
N GLY A 265 -19.86 9.55 14.59
CA GLY A 265 -21.23 9.81 14.16
C GLY A 265 -21.88 8.74 13.28
N TYR A 266 -21.14 7.74 12.77
CA TYR A 266 -21.72 6.76 11.82
C TYR A 266 -22.22 5.45 12.47
N ALA A 267 -21.85 5.19 13.72
CA ALA A 267 -22.25 3.97 14.43
C ALA A 267 -23.78 3.78 14.52
N GLU A 268 -24.55 4.86 14.63
CA GLU A 268 -26.02 4.82 14.65
C GLU A 268 -26.61 4.34 13.34
N THR A 269 -26.16 4.92 12.22
CA THR A 269 -26.60 4.57 10.87
C THR A 269 -26.29 3.11 10.57
N LEU A 270 -25.06 2.68 10.84
CA LEU A 270 -24.63 1.30 10.60
C LEU A 270 -25.44 0.31 11.46
N ARG A 271 -25.70 0.65 12.72
CA ARG A 271 -26.52 -0.19 13.60
C ARG A 271 -27.98 -0.25 13.12
N ALA A 272 -28.55 0.87 12.68
CA ALA A 272 -29.93 0.90 12.17
C ALA A 272 -30.08 -0.02 10.94
N ASP A 273 -29.10 0.00 10.03
CA ASP A 273 -29.03 -0.91 8.89
C ASP A 273 -29.01 -2.39 9.32
N PHE A 274 -28.16 -2.73 10.30
CA PHE A 274 -28.10 -4.10 10.82
C PHE A 274 -29.35 -4.52 11.60
N CYS A 275 -30.01 -3.60 12.30
CA CYS A 275 -31.31 -3.86 12.94
C CYS A 275 -32.42 -4.14 11.92
N GLU A 276 -32.42 -3.45 10.78
CA GLU A 276 -33.37 -3.74 9.70
C GLU A 276 -33.09 -5.10 9.07
N SER A 277 -31.82 -5.43 8.84
CA SER A 277 -31.40 -6.79 8.43
C SER A 277 -31.92 -7.87 9.39
N ILE A 278 -31.80 -7.68 10.71
CA ILE A 278 -32.38 -8.59 11.72
C ILE A 278 -33.89 -8.74 11.53
N ARG A 279 -34.63 -7.63 11.39
CA ARG A 279 -36.09 -7.65 11.23
C ARG A 279 -36.51 -8.41 9.97
N LEU A 280 -35.77 -8.26 8.88
CA LEU A 280 -36.02 -8.96 7.62
C LEU A 280 -35.71 -10.46 7.76
N LEU A 281 -34.59 -10.83 8.38
CA LEU A 281 -34.20 -12.22 8.64
C LEU A 281 -35.18 -12.94 9.57
N GLU A 282 -35.75 -12.26 10.56
CA GLU A 282 -36.78 -12.81 11.46
C GLU A 282 -38.11 -13.08 10.74
N ALA A 283 -38.42 -12.33 9.68
CA ALA A 283 -39.64 -12.47 8.89
C ALA A 283 -39.56 -13.57 7.82
N GLU A 284 -38.37 -14.12 7.55
CA GLU A 284 -38.17 -15.20 6.58
C GLU A 284 -38.81 -16.51 7.07
N THR A 285 -39.77 -17.02 6.28
CA THR A 285 -40.43 -18.29 6.57
C THR A 285 -39.90 -19.39 5.65
N GLY A 286 -38.93 -20.19 6.13
CA GLY A 286 -38.45 -21.40 5.45
C GLY A 286 -36.97 -21.69 5.67
N GLU A 287 -36.60 -22.95 5.95
CA GLU A 287 -35.21 -23.32 6.26
C GLU A 287 -34.23 -23.19 5.07
N GLU A 288 -34.71 -23.23 3.83
CA GLU A 288 -33.86 -23.19 2.62
C GLU A 288 -33.41 -21.77 2.24
N GLN A 289 -34.21 -20.74 2.54
CA GLN A 289 -33.87 -19.34 2.21
C GLN A 289 -32.84 -18.73 3.16
N VAL A 290 -32.79 -19.27 4.38
CA VAL A 290 -31.95 -18.80 5.49
C VAL A 290 -30.45 -18.88 5.21
N PHE A 291 -29.98 -19.66 4.23
CA PHE A 291 -28.55 -19.81 3.91
C PHE A 291 -28.12 -19.08 2.62
N VAL A 292 -29.06 -18.48 1.90
CA VAL A 292 -28.83 -17.80 0.61
C VAL A 292 -29.72 -16.55 0.52
N THR A 293 -29.71 -15.75 1.58
CA THR A 293 -30.56 -14.56 1.70
C THR A 293 -29.79 -13.27 1.41
N ASP A 294 -30.44 -12.34 0.70
CA ASP A 294 -29.96 -10.97 0.52
C ASP A 294 -30.14 -10.11 1.78
N ASN A 295 -30.81 -10.63 2.81
CA ASN A 295 -31.04 -9.94 4.09
C ASN A 295 -29.89 -10.11 5.08
N ALA A 296 -28.88 -10.95 4.80
CA ALA A 296 -27.67 -11.03 5.61
C ALA A 296 -26.96 -9.66 5.63
N ILE A 297 -26.37 -9.28 6.77
CA ILE A 297 -25.78 -7.94 6.95
C ILE A 297 -24.74 -7.58 5.89
N ASP A 298 -24.00 -8.58 5.40
CA ASP A 298 -22.94 -8.42 4.41
C ASP A 298 -23.45 -8.23 2.97
N GLN A 299 -24.76 -8.45 2.75
CA GLN A 299 -25.48 -8.09 1.53
C GLN A 299 -26.32 -6.83 1.73
N HIS A 300 -27.03 -6.73 2.85
CA HIS A 300 -27.97 -5.65 3.16
C HIS A 300 -27.30 -4.27 3.18
N TRP A 301 -26.12 -4.15 3.81
CA TRP A 301 -25.37 -2.89 3.89
C TRP A 301 -24.89 -2.34 2.53
N SER A 302 -25.11 -3.06 1.42
CA SER A 302 -24.81 -2.56 0.08
C SER A 302 -25.62 -1.32 -0.30
N GLY A 303 -26.78 -1.09 0.35
CA GLY A 303 -27.56 0.14 0.22
C GLY A 303 -26.81 1.35 0.79
N ILE A 304 -26.34 1.26 2.03
CA ILE A 304 -25.59 2.35 2.68
C ILE A 304 -24.20 2.55 2.05
N GLN A 305 -23.54 1.48 1.57
CA GLN A 305 -22.28 1.60 0.81
C GLN A 305 -22.40 2.48 -0.44
N GLN A 306 -23.57 2.49 -1.09
CA GLN A 306 -23.79 3.30 -2.29
C GLN A 306 -24.10 4.77 -1.95
N ASN A 307 -24.66 5.04 -0.78
CA ASN A 307 -25.09 6.40 -0.44
C ASN A 307 -24.07 7.15 0.41
N ASP A 308 -23.27 6.41 1.19
CA ASP A 308 -22.37 6.95 2.22
C ASP A 308 -20.89 6.70 1.90
N PHE A 309 -20.01 7.05 2.85
CA PHE A 309 -18.56 7.14 2.67
C PHE A 309 -17.77 5.90 3.07
N PHE A 310 -17.99 4.83 2.31
CA PHE A 310 -17.26 3.57 2.45
C PHE A 310 -15.96 3.55 1.64
N TYR A 311 -14.90 3.08 2.27
CA TYR A 311 -13.59 2.88 1.66
C TYR A 311 -13.06 1.48 1.92
N GLY A 312 -12.10 1.06 1.11
CA GLY A 312 -11.33 -0.17 1.28
C GLY A 312 -9.94 0.00 0.67
N THR A 313 -9.05 -0.96 0.92
CA THR A 313 -7.65 -0.88 0.46
C THR A 313 -7.28 -1.98 -0.51
N ILE A 314 -6.41 -1.69 -1.49
CA ILE A 314 -5.78 -2.71 -2.34
C ILE A 314 -4.27 -2.75 -2.05
N PRO A 315 -3.72 -3.88 -1.57
CA PRO A 315 -4.42 -5.08 -1.07
C PRO A 315 -5.23 -4.81 0.20
N ALA A 316 -6.18 -5.69 0.54
CA ALA A 316 -6.98 -5.62 1.76
C ALA A 316 -6.09 -5.71 3.02
N ILE A 317 -6.44 -4.99 4.08
CA ILE A 317 -5.72 -5.03 5.37
C ILE A 317 -5.88 -6.39 6.03
N GLY A 318 -7.08 -6.95 5.98
CA GLY A 318 -7.43 -8.22 6.57
C GLY A 318 -8.11 -9.17 5.59
N LEU A 319 -8.12 -10.43 6.00
CA LEU A 319 -8.71 -11.57 5.30
C LEU A 319 -9.44 -12.43 6.35
N SER A 320 -10.45 -13.20 5.92
CA SER A 320 -10.95 -14.30 6.74
C SER A 320 -9.96 -15.47 6.66
N SER A 321 -9.78 -16.20 7.77
CA SER A 321 -8.90 -17.38 7.84
C SER A 321 -9.39 -18.57 7.00
N GLY A 322 -10.49 -18.43 6.25
CA GLY A 322 -11.05 -19.47 5.37
C GLY A 322 -11.65 -20.65 6.13
N SER A 323 -11.71 -20.56 7.47
CA SER A 323 -12.35 -21.55 8.32
C SER A 323 -13.87 -21.30 8.32
N PRO A 324 -14.72 -22.32 8.12
CA PRO A 324 -16.17 -22.12 8.10
C PRO A 324 -16.65 -21.40 9.37
N SER A 325 -17.50 -20.38 9.23
CA SER A 325 -18.04 -19.68 10.40
C SER A 325 -18.88 -20.64 11.25
N SER A 326 -18.60 -20.72 12.55
CA SER A 326 -19.37 -21.59 13.47
C SER A 326 -20.67 -20.97 13.95
N ILE A 327 -20.91 -19.71 13.60
CA ILE A 327 -22.25 -19.12 13.67
C ILE A 327 -23.11 -19.68 12.50
N MET A 328 -22.50 -20.07 11.38
CA MET A 328 -23.20 -20.53 10.17
C MET A 328 -23.43 -22.05 10.08
N GLN A 329 -22.97 -22.84 11.05
CA GLN A 329 -23.06 -24.30 11.02
C GLN A 329 -24.33 -24.82 11.70
N LYS A 330 -25.10 -25.66 11.00
CA LYS A 330 -26.16 -26.51 11.60
C LYS A 330 -25.50 -27.65 12.40
N GLN A 331 -26.09 -28.03 13.53
CA GLN A 331 -25.76 -29.29 14.21
C GLN A 331 -26.29 -30.49 13.44
#